data_AF-A0A6P5AW62-F1
#
_entry.id   AF-A0A6P5AW62-F1
#
_cell.length_a   1.000
_cell.length_b   1.000
_cell.length_c   1.000
_cell.angle_alpha   90.00
_cell.angle_beta   90.00
_cell.angle_gamma   90.00
#
_symmetry.space_group_name_H-M   'P 1'
#
loop_
_entity.id
_entity.type
_entity.pdbx_description
1 polymer ?
#
loop_
_entity_poly.entity_id
_entity_poly.type
_entity_poly.pdbx_seq_one_letter_code
_entity_poly.pdbx_strand_id
1 'polypeptide(L)'
;MKAGDKTLGGLILDRSQASPSLWPLCLLPLILAAIGFPVSVKTITVSKRPRAETFVFLDLEAIGLPSVDPENAELSLFAVHQSSLEDLKCDESGAPLPPWVMDKLTLCMSPERPFTAKASEITGLSREGLGRCGKAGFDGTVVQMLQAFLSRQEGPVCLVAHNGFDYDFPLLCTELRHLGAHLPQDTVCLDTLAALQGLDSAHSTKG
;
A
#
# COMPACT_ATOMS: atom_id res chain seq x y z
N MET A 1 -18.14 -37.49 5.80
CA MET A 1 -16.71 -37.90 5.83
C MET A 1 -16.37 -38.36 4.42
N LYS A 2 -15.44 -37.83 3.63
CA LYS A 2 -14.31 -36.87 3.74
C LYS A 2 -14.45 -35.87 2.57
N ALA A 3 -14.23 -34.55 2.75
CA ALA A 3 -12.94 -33.84 2.60
C ALA A 3 -12.21 -34.25 1.30
N GLY A 4 -11.88 -33.37 0.36
CA GLY A 4 -11.81 -31.91 0.36
C GLY A 4 -10.73 -31.59 -0.66
N ASP A 5 -11.11 -31.01 -1.79
CA ASP A 5 -10.19 -30.39 -2.73
C ASP A 5 -10.85 -29.09 -3.15
N LYS A 6 -10.51 -28.02 -2.44
CA LYS A 6 -10.74 -26.66 -2.89
C LYS A 6 -9.36 -26.08 -3.08
N THR A 7 -8.82 -26.32 -4.27
CA THR A 7 -7.88 -25.42 -4.94
C THR A 7 -8.19 -23.99 -4.54
N LEU A 8 -7.18 -23.28 -4.03
CA LEU A 8 -7.19 -21.86 -3.74
C LEU A 8 -7.36 -21.12 -5.09
N GLY A 9 -8.60 -21.10 -5.57
CA GLY A 9 -9.02 -20.45 -6.79
C GLY A 9 -8.82 -18.95 -6.64
N GLY A 10 -8.11 -18.36 -7.59
CA GLY A 10 -7.64 -17.00 -7.57
C GLY A 10 -8.69 -15.98 -7.14
N LEU A 11 -8.36 -15.20 -6.12
CA LEU A 11 -8.81 -13.82 -6.07
C LEU A 11 -8.03 -13.05 -7.13
N ILE A 12 -8.54 -13.07 -8.36
CA ILE A 12 -8.34 -11.94 -9.25
C ILE A 12 -9.04 -10.77 -8.55
N LEU A 13 -8.27 -9.83 -8.00
CA LEU A 13 -8.80 -8.55 -7.50
C LEU A 13 -9.45 -7.84 -8.70
N ASP A 14 -10.77 -8.02 -8.82
CA ASP A 14 -11.58 -7.35 -9.81
C ASP A 14 -11.62 -5.86 -9.47
N ARG A 15 -10.82 -5.09 -10.21
CA ARG A 15 -10.67 -3.63 -10.10
C ARG A 15 -11.99 -2.87 -10.33
N SER A 16 -13.06 -3.54 -10.79
CA SER A 16 -14.34 -2.90 -11.17
C SER A 16 -15.36 -2.76 -10.04
N GLN A 17 -15.12 -3.32 -8.84
CA GLN A 17 -16.16 -3.44 -7.80
C GLN A 17 -15.92 -2.61 -6.52
N ALA A 18 -14.81 -1.89 -6.38
CA ALA A 18 -14.52 -1.09 -5.18
C ALA A 18 -14.32 0.40 -5.50
N SER A 19 -14.85 1.28 -4.64
CA SER A 19 -14.53 2.71 -4.66
C SER A 19 -13.02 2.91 -4.47
N PRO A 20 -12.35 3.84 -5.18
CA PRO A 20 -10.90 4.09 -5.05
C PRO A 20 -10.46 4.33 -3.59
N SER A 21 -11.32 4.97 -2.80
CA SER A 21 -11.12 5.22 -1.36
C SER A 21 -11.20 3.99 -0.43
N LEU A 22 -11.63 2.83 -0.96
CA LEU A 22 -11.77 1.57 -0.24
C LEU A 22 -10.74 0.53 -0.67
N TRP A 23 -9.96 0.78 -1.73
CA TRP A 23 -8.95 -0.17 -2.21
C TRP A 23 -7.88 -0.55 -1.17
N PRO A 24 -7.35 0.41 -0.40
CA PRO A 24 -6.38 0.07 0.64
C PRO A 24 -7.00 -0.83 1.73
N LEU A 25 -8.33 -0.78 1.89
CA LEU A 25 -9.09 -1.68 2.76
C LEU A 25 -9.37 -3.04 2.11
N CYS A 26 -9.46 -3.14 0.78
CA CYS A 26 -9.56 -4.40 0.05
C CYS A 26 -8.26 -5.22 0.10
N LEU A 27 -7.10 -4.57 0.25
CA LEU A 27 -5.83 -5.24 0.52
C LEU A 27 -5.66 -5.64 1.99
N LEU A 28 -6.45 -5.06 2.89
CA LEU A 28 -6.32 -5.29 4.33
C LEU A 28 -6.38 -6.78 4.73
N PRO A 29 -7.25 -7.64 4.19
CA PRO A 29 -7.24 -9.07 4.54
C PRO A 29 -5.94 -9.79 4.13
N LEU A 30 -5.36 -9.43 2.98
CA LEU A 30 -4.07 -9.97 2.50
C LEU A 30 -2.92 -9.45 3.37
N ILE A 31 -2.94 -8.16 3.72
CA ILE A 31 -1.88 -7.55 4.51
C ILE A 31 -1.95 -7.99 5.97
N LEU A 32 -3.15 -8.22 6.50
CA LEU A 32 -3.38 -8.78 7.82
C LEU A 32 -3.03 -10.26 7.89
N ALA A 33 -3.21 -11.04 6.82
CA ALA A 33 -2.66 -12.40 6.74
C ALA A 33 -1.13 -12.41 6.87
N ALA A 34 -0.44 -11.37 6.36
CA ALA A 34 1.01 -11.20 6.50
C ALA A 34 1.45 -10.72 7.89
N ILE A 35 0.59 -10.04 8.64
CA ILE A 35 0.93 -9.44 9.95
C ILE A 35 0.40 -10.29 11.14
N GLY A 36 -0.70 -11.03 10.97
CA GLY A 36 -1.45 -11.70 12.05
C GLY A 36 -1.18 -13.18 12.26
N PHE A 37 -0.37 -13.85 11.44
CA PHE A 37 0.15 -15.19 11.75
C PHE A 37 1.51 -15.08 12.44
N PRO A 38 1.86 -15.97 13.38
CA PRO A 38 3.23 -16.04 13.89
C PRO A 38 4.12 -16.44 12.72
N VAL A 39 4.66 -15.43 12.02
CA VAL A 39 5.78 -15.64 11.11
C VAL A 39 6.80 -16.37 11.96
N SER A 40 7.09 -17.62 11.59
CA SER A 40 8.25 -18.30 12.14
C SER A 40 9.46 -17.56 11.59
N VAL A 41 9.79 -16.46 12.26
CA VAL A 41 11.08 -15.80 12.17
C VAL A 41 12.04 -16.89 12.63
N LYS A 42 12.60 -17.65 11.68
CA LYS A 42 13.79 -18.43 11.95
C LYS A 42 14.75 -17.44 12.58
N THR A 43 15.02 -17.64 13.86
CA THR A 43 15.90 -16.82 14.68
C THR A 43 17.29 -16.91 14.09
N ILE A 44 17.53 -16.09 13.07
CA ILE A 44 18.86 -15.69 12.68
C ILE A 44 19.25 -14.64 13.71
N THR A 45 20.17 -15.04 14.57
CA THR A 45 20.91 -14.24 15.54
C THR A 45 20.77 -12.72 15.38
N VAL A 46 20.19 -12.13 16.43
CA VAL A 46 19.97 -10.72 16.75
C VAL A 46 20.88 -9.71 16.06
N SER A 47 20.28 -8.90 15.19
CA SER A 47 20.38 -7.44 15.31
C SER A 47 18.95 -6.90 15.34
N LYS A 48 18.54 -6.23 16.43
CA LYS A 48 17.23 -5.58 16.58
C LYS A 48 16.94 -4.73 15.34
N ARG A 49 16.08 -5.19 14.42
CA ARG A 49 15.45 -4.27 13.47
C ARG A 49 14.46 -3.41 14.28
N PRO A 50 14.37 -2.10 14.04
CA PRO A 50 13.38 -1.28 14.73
C PRO A 50 11.99 -1.85 14.43
N ARG A 51 11.22 -2.13 15.48
CA ARG A 51 9.80 -2.44 15.36
C ARG A 51 9.12 -1.13 14.98
N ALA A 52 8.42 -1.09 13.85
CA ALA A 52 7.67 0.10 13.47
C ALA A 52 6.45 0.24 14.39
N GLU A 53 6.23 1.43 14.92
CA GLU A 53 5.09 1.76 15.78
C GLU A 53 3.86 2.10 14.92
N THR A 54 4.06 2.70 13.75
CA THR A 54 2.97 2.97 12.80
C THR A 54 3.25 2.36 11.44
N PHE A 55 2.25 1.68 10.90
CA PHE A 55 2.23 1.19 9.53
C PHE A 55 1.40 2.14 8.66
N VAL A 56 2.03 2.69 7.63
CA VAL A 56 1.41 3.59 6.68
C VAL A 56 1.32 2.86 5.35
N PHE A 57 0.11 2.45 5.02
CA PHE A 57 -0.19 1.72 3.81
C PHE A 57 -0.31 2.72 2.66
N LEU A 58 0.44 2.46 1.60
CA LEU A 58 0.58 3.30 0.42
C LEU A 58 0.04 2.54 -0.79
N ASP A 59 -0.73 3.25 -1.60
CA ASP A 59 -1.14 2.82 -2.93
C ASP A 59 -1.05 4.01 -3.89
N LEU A 60 -0.43 3.79 -5.05
CA LEU A 60 -0.26 4.80 -6.09
C LEU A 60 -0.96 4.38 -7.38
N GLU A 61 -1.78 5.29 -7.91
CA GLU A 61 -2.22 5.21 -9.30
C GLU A 61 -1.40 6.16 -10.16
N ALA A 62 -1.05 5.74 -11.36
CA ALA A 62 -0.15 6.46 -12.25
C ALA A 62 -0.59 6.37 -13.71
N ILE A 63 0.09 7.11 -14.59
CA ILE A 63 -0.22 7.09 -16.04
C ILE A 63 0.10 5.75 -16.73
N GLY A 64 0.88 4.86 -16.10
CA GLY A 64 1.29 3.59 -16.69
C GLY A 64 2.29 2.81 -15.83
N LEU A 65 2.85 1.76 -16.42
CA LEU A 65 3.86 0.90 -15.81
C LEU A 65 5.27 1.51 -15.88
N PRO A 66 6.27 0.98 -15.13
CA PRO A 66 7.63 1.54 -15.10
C PRO A 66 8.28 1.72 -16.49
N SER A 67 7.91 0.90 -17.48
CA SER A 67 8.47 0.96 -18.84
C SER A 67 8.14 2.24 -19.62
N VAL A 68 7.23 3.07 -19.13
CA VAL A 68 6.86 4.35 -19.77
C VAL A 68 7.23 5.56 -18.92
N ASP A 69 8.13 5.39 -17.94
CA ASP A 69 8.52 6.40 -16.95
C ASP A 69 7.28 7.03 -16.30
N PRO A 70 6.51 6.35 -15.45
CA PRO A 70 5.20 6.85 -15.04
C PRO A 70 5.27 8.10 -14.14
N GLU A 71 4.21 8.90 -14.18
CA GLU A 71 3.91 10.01 -13.26
C GLU A 71 2.72 9.65 -12.40
N ASN A 72 2.76 10.09 -11.14
CA ASN A 72 1.71 9.86 -10.16
C ASN A 72 0.42 10.63 -10.53
N ALA A 73 -0.72 9.98 -10.38
CA ALA A 73 -2.06 10.52 -10.61
C ALA A 73 -2.94 10.46 -9.36
N GLU A 74 -2.73 9.49 -8.47
CA GLU A 74 -3.37 9.39 -7.17
C GLU A 74 -2.41 8.81 -6.14
N LEU A 75 -2.34 9.46 -4.98
CA LEU A 75 -1.62 8.98 -3.82
C LEU A 75 -2.64 8.72 -2.71
N SER A 76 -2.67 7.50 -2.20
CA SER A 76 -3.52 7.09 -1.09
C SER A 76 -2.68 6.53 0.04
N LEU A 77 -2.91 7.07 1.24
CA LEU A 77 -2.29 6.64 2.48
C LEU A 77 -3.37 6.31 3.50
N PHE A 78 -3.16 5.24 4.26
CA PHE A 78 -3.78 5.11 5.56
C PHE A 78 -2.78 4.64 6.62
N ALA A 79 -2.76 5.31 7.76
CA ALA A 79 -1.85 5.04 8.86
C ALA A 79 -2.58 4.32 9.99
N VAL A 80 -1.97 3.25 10.49
CA VAL A 80 -2.50 2.44 11.60
C VAL A 80 -1.38 2.18 12.59
N HIS A 81 -1.65 2.50 13.86
CA HIS A 81 -0.74 2.17 14.94
C HIS A 81 -0.67 0.64 15.15
N GLN A 82 0.51 0.14 15.48
CA GLN A 82 0.78 -1.28 15.68
C GLN A 82 -0.24 -1.98 16.60
N SER A 83 -0.61 -1.35 17.71
CA SER A 83 -1.61 -1.91 18.63
C SER A 83 -2.96 -2.22 17.97
N SER A 84 -3.36 -1.46 16.94
CA SER A 84 -4.62 -1.70 16.22
C SER A 84 -4.55 -2.87 15.24
N LEU A 85 -3.33 -3.31 14.89
CA LEU A 85 -3.09 -4.53 14.10
C LEU A 85 -2.96 -5.77 15.00
N GLU A 86 -2.59 -5.59 16.28
CA GLU A 86 -2.53 -6.69 17.25
C GLU A 86 -3.93 -7.07 17.76
N ASP A 87 -4.80 -6.09 17.93
CA ASP A 87 -6.17 -6.26 18.44
C ASP A 87 -7.23 -6.25 17.32
N LEU A 88 -6.96 -6.95 16.21
CA LEU A 88 -7.91 -7.04 15.10
C LEU A 88 -9.17 -7.79 15.51
N LYS A 89 -10.30 -7.12 15.28
CA LYS A 89 -11.61 -7.74 15.41
C LYS A 89 -11.93 -8.49 14.12
N CYS A 90 -12.67 -9.59 14.22
CA CYS A 90 -13.23 -10.25 13.05
C CYS A 90 -14.75 -10.09 13.03
N ASP A 91 -15.33 -10.18 11.84
CA ASP A 91 -16.77 -10.32 11.68
C ASP A 91 -17.25 -11.75 12.00
N GLU A 92 -18.55 -11.99 11.89
CA GLU A 92 -19.16 -13.31 12.12
C GLU A 92 -18.63 -14.40 11.15
N SER A 93 -18.07 -14.00 10.00
CA SER A 93 -17.43 -14.91 9.03
C SER A 93 -15.96 -15.21 9.37
N GLY A 94 -15.42 -14.59 10.42
CA GLY A 94 -14.01 -14.68 10.78
C GLY A 94 -13.09 -13.82 9.91
N ALA A 95 -13.66 -12.97 9.03
CA ALA A 95 -12.87 -12.04 8.23
C ALA A 95 -12.43 -10.85 9.10
N PRO A 96 -11.16 -10.42 9.02
CA PRO A 96 -10.69 -9.31 9.81
C PRO A 96 -11.41 -8.02 9.42
N LEU A 97 -11.91 -7.31 10.43
CA LEU A 97 -12.48 -5.99 10.30
C LEU A 97 -11.37 -4.95 10.24
N PRO A 98 -11.59 -3.85 9.51
CA PRO A 98 -10.62 -2.76 9.49
C PRO A 98 -10.46 -2.09 10.85
N PRO A 99 -9.22 -1.66 11.20
CA PRO A 99 -8.97 -0.81 12.36
C PRO A 99 -9.86 0.43 12.35
N TRP A 100 -10.44 0.80 13.49
CA TRP A 100 -11.29 2.00 13.56
C TRP A 100 -10.49 3.28 13.79
N VAL A 101 -9.35 3.18 14.47
CA VAL A 101 -8.44 4.30 14.71
C VAL A 101 -7.39 4.30 13.61
N MET A 102 -7.58 5.19 12.63
CA MET A 102 -6.64 5.36 11.53
C MET A 102 -6.69 6.79 10.98
N ASP A 103 -5.56 7.22 10.41
CA ASP A 103 -5.49 8.45 9.61
C ASP A 103 -5.51 8.11 8.13
N LYS A 104 -6.12 8.97 7.30
CA LYS A 104 -6.16 8.79 5.84
C LYS A 104 -5.78 10.06 5.10
N LEU A 105 -5.06 9.92 4.00
CA LEU A 105 -4.77 10.98 3.04
C LEU A 105 -4.94 10.42 1.62
N THR A 106 -5.85 11.00 0.84
CA THR A 106 -6.00 10.65 -0.58
C THR A 106 -5.96 11.93 -1.40
N LEU A 107 -5.02 12.00 -2.34
CA LEU A 107 -4.78 13.15 -3.19
C LEU A 107 -4.79 12.69 -4.64
N CYS A 108 -5.59 13.34 -5.49
CA CYS A 108 -5.46 13.20 -6.94
C CYS A 108 -4.62 14.35 -7.47
N MET A 109 -3.70 14.06 -8.37
CA MET A 109 -2.85 15.03 -9.03
C MET A 109 -2.92 14.88 -10.55
N SER A 110 -2.82 16.00 -11.27
CA SER A 110 -2.82 16.00 -12.73
C SER A 110 -1.39 15.78 -13.23
N PRO A 111 -1.10 14.64 -13.87
CA PRO A 111 0.20 14.44 -14.52
C PRO A 111 0.40 15.46 -15.66
N GLU A 112 1.59 15.53 -16.23
CA GLU A 112 1.99 16.23 -17.46
C GLU A 112 1.85 15.38 -18.71
N ARG A 113 2.05 14.06 -18.61
CA ARG A 113 1.83 13.11 -19.71
C ARG A 113 0.47 12.42 -19.69
N PRO A 114 -0.05 11.98 -20.85
CA PRO A 114 -1.31 11.27 -20.91
C PRO A 114 -1.21 9.88 -20.29
N PHE A 115 -2.33 9.40 -19.78
CA PHE A 115 -2.46 8.01 -19.35
C PHE A 115 -2.33 7.07 -20.55
N THR A 116 -1.72 5.90 -20.32
CA THR A 116 -1.89 4.77 -21.22
C THR A 116 -3.36 4.33 -21.21
N ALA A 117 -3.84 3.76 -22.32
CA ALA A 117 -5.24 3.28 -22.40
C ALA A 117 -5.59 2.32 -21.26
N LYS A 118 -4.64 1.43 -20.89
CA LYS A 118 -4.86 0.47 -19.81
C LYS A 118 -4.87 1.13 -18.43
N ALA A 119 -4.02 2.11 -18.18
CA ALA A 119 -4.04 2.86 -16.91
C ALA A 119 -5.36 3.61 -16.75
N SER A 120 -5.84 4.32 -17.78
CA SER A 120 -7.16 4.98 -17.70
C SER A 120 -8.32 4.02 -17.50
N GLU A 121 -8.31 2.87 -18.17
CA GLU A 121 -9.34 1.83 -18.00
C GLU A 121 -9.37 1.30 -16.56
N ILE A 122 -8.20 1.02 -16.01
CA ILE A 122 -8.04 0.41 -14.68
C ILE A 122 -8.38 1.38 -13.55
N THR A 123 -7.91 2.63 -13.65
CA THR A 123 -8.02 3.62 -12.58
C THR A 123 -9.32 4.40 -12.65
N GLY A 124 -9.95 4.47 -13.82
CA GLY A 124 -11.03 5.41 -14.10
C GLY A 124 -10.56 6.88 -14.16
N LEU A 125 -9.25 7.14 -14.06
CA LEU A 125 -8.68 8.47 -14.12
C LEU A 125 -8.33 8.85 -15.57
N SER A 126 -8.46 10.13 -15.86
CA SER A 126 -8.04 10.72 -17.12
C SER A 126 -7.50 12.13 -16.90
N ARG A 127 -6.62 12.57 -17.79
CA ARG A 127 -6.10 13.95 -17.78
C ARG A 127 -7.24 14.96 -17.85
N GLU A 128 -8.25 14.71 -18.70
CA GLU A 128 -9.39 15.60 -18.88
C GLU A 128 -10.25 15.67 -17.62
N GLY A 129 -10.44 14.54 -16.93
CA GLY A 129 -11.17 14.49 -15.66
C GLY A 129 -10.44 15.26 -14.56
N LEU A 130 -9.15 15.00 -14.37
CA LEU A 130 -8.31 15.67 -13.38
C LEU A 130 -8.20 17.18 -13.66
N GLY A 131 -8.03 17.56 -14.93
CA GLY A 131 -7.98 18.95 -15.37
C GLY A 131 -9.30 19.70 -15.16
N ARG A 132 -10.44 19.05 -15.41
CA ARG A 132 -11.78 19.63 -15.14
C ARG A 132 -12.01 19.91 -13.65
N CYS A 133 -11.42 19.08 -12.78
CA CYS A 133 -11.43 19.28 -11.34
C CYS A 133 -10.34 20.24 -10.83
N GLY A 134 -9.56 20.85 -11.73
CA GLY A 134 -8.51 21.82 -11.37
C GLY A 134 -7.39 21.22 -10.52
N LYS A 135 -7.07 19.93 -10.69
CA LYS A 135 -6.00 19.28 -9.94
C LYS A 135 -4.63 19.79 -10.40
N ALA A 136 -3.79 20.16 -9.44
CA ALA A 136 -2.38 20.44 -9.67
C ALA A 136 -1.60 19.13 -9.85
N GLY A 137 -0.37 19.20 -10.37
CA GLY A 137 0.53 18.05 -10.45
C GLY A 137 1.11 17.65 -9.09
N PHE A 138 2.05 16.71 -9.10
CA PHE A 138 2.83 16.38 -7.90
C PHE A 138 3.76 17.55 -7.58
N ASP A 139 3.38 18.39 -6.61
CA ASP A 139 4.03 19.67 -6.31
C ASP A 139 4.51 19.76 -4.86
N GLY A 140 5.08 20.91 -4.49
CA GLY A 140 5.55 21.16 -3.13
C GLY A 140 4.44 21.09 -2.07
N THR A 141 3.18 21.32 -2.44
CA THR A 141 2.03 21.20 -1.53
C THR A 141 1.78 19.73 -1.20
N VAL A 142 1.82 18.84 -2.21
CA VAL A 142 1.73 17.38 -2.02
C VAL A 142 2.85 16.89 -1.11
N VAL A 143 4.08 17.36 -1.33
CA VAL A 143 5.24 17.01 -0.48
C VAL A 143 5.01 17.43 0.97
N GLN A 144 4.56 18.67 1.21
CA GLN A 144 4.29 19.16 2.56
C GLN A 144 3.18 18.36 3.25
N MET A 145 2.11 18.01 2.53
CA MET A 145 1.03 17.17 3.06
C MET A 145 1.54 15.77 3.42
N LEU A 146 2.33 15.14 2.55
CA LEU A 146 2.94 13.84 2.82
C LEU A 146 3.84 13.88 4.05
N GLN A 147 4.74 14.86 4.13
CA GLN A 147 5.66 15.01 5.26
C GLN A 147 4.92 15.29 6.56
N ALA A 148 3.93 16.18 6.55
CA ALA A 148 3.10 16.46 7.71
C ALA A 148 2.31 15.23 8.16
N PHE A 149 1.72 14.50 7.21
CA PHE A 149 0.99 13.25 7.48
C PHE A 149 1.88 12.23 8.19
N LEU A 150 3.09 11.97 7.66
CA LEU A 150 4.05 11.03 8.22
C LEU A 150 4.58 11.50 9.59
N SER A 151 4.88 12.79 9.75
CA SER A 151 5.43 13.36 10.99
C SER A 151 4.47 13.31 12.18
N ARG A 152 3.15 13.18 11.92
CA ARG A 152 2.13 13.08 12.97
C ARG A 152 1.97 11.65 13.50
N GLN A 153 2.55 10.67 12.83
CA GLN A 153 2.48 9.28 13.22
C GLN A 153 3.51 8.94 14.30
N GLU A 154 3.19 7.98 15.17
CA GLU A 154 4.16 7.48 16.14
C GLU A 154 5.28 6.73 15.40
N GLY A 155 6.53 7.14 15.64
CA GLY A 155 7.70 6.59 14.95
C GLY A 155 8.32 5.41 15.71
N PRO A 156 9.05 4.51 15.03
CA PRO A 156 9.39 4.55 13.61
C PRO A 156 8.20 4.20 12.69
N VAL A 157 8.14 4.83 11.51
CA VAL A 157 7.08 4.59 10.52
C VAL A 157 7.52 3.56 9.48
N CYS A 158 6.66 2.60 9.17
CA CYS A 158 6.83 1.67 8.05
C CYS A 158 5.83 1.98 6.93
N LEU A 159 6.34 2.40 5.77
CA LEU A 159 5.54 2.42 4.53
C LEU A 159 5.30 0.98 4.06
N VAL A 160 4.06 0.66 3.71
CA VAL A 160 3.64 -0.68 3.28
C VAL A 160 2.95 -0.56 1.93
N ALA A 161 3.44 -1.26 0.91
CA ALA A 161 2.82 -1.29 -0.41
C ALA A 161 2.83 -2.71 -1.00
N HIS A 162 1.98 -2.97 -1.99
CA HIS A 162 1.94 -4.26 -2.69
C HIS A 162 2.75 -4.20 -3.97
N ASN A 163 3.80 -5.02 -4.08
CA ASN A 163 4.81 -4.86 -5.13
C ASN A 163 5.50 -3.48 -5.08
N GLY A 164 5.58 -2.91 -3.87
CA GLY A 164 6.07 -1.57 -3.64
C GLY A 164 7.55 -1.37 -3.99
N PHE A 165 8.39 -2.39 -3.83
CA PHE A 165 9.81 -2.27 -4.18
C PHE A 165 10.03 -2.15 -5.69
N ASP A 166 9.14 -2.71 -6.49
CA ASP A 166 9.21 -2.69 -7.95
C ASP A 166 8.33 -1.60 -8.58
N TYR A 167 7.52 -0.88 -7.79
CA TYR A 167 6.59 0.12 -8.31
C TYR A 167 6.43 1.36 -7.42
N ASP A 168 5.68 1.28 -6.31
CA ASP A 168 5.25 2.46 -5.55
C ASP A 168 6.41 3.25 -4.96
N PHE A 169 7.39 2.58 -4.34
CA PHE A 169 8.49 3.25 -3.68
C PHE A 169 9.45 3.92 -4.68
N PRO A 170 9.89 3.26 -5.77
CA PRO A 170 10.68 3.92 -6.81
C PRO A 170 9.97 5.11 -7.46
N LEU A 171 8.66 4.98 -7.74
CA LEU A 171 7.85 6.05 -8.32
C LEU A 171 7.78 7.25 -7.37
N LEU A 172 7.39 7.04 -6.11
CA LEU A 172 7.34 8.10 -5.10
C LEU A 172 8.70 8.78 -4.90
N CYS A 173 9.78 8.00 -4.86
CA CYS A 173 11.14 8.56 -4.73
C CYS A 173 11.53 9.41 -5.94
N THR A 174 11.07 9.07 -7.13
CA THR A 174 11.34 9.83 -8.36
C THR A 174 10.64 11.18 -8.31
N GLU A 175 9.35 11.18 -7.96
CA GLU A 175 8.55 12.42 -7.78
C GLU A 175 9.16 13.33 -6.70
N LEU A 176 9.52 12.77 -5.54
CA LEU A 176 10.16 13.53 -4.47
C LEU A 176 11.50 14.12 -4.90
N ARG A 177 12.32 13.35 -5.62
CA ARG A 177 13.64 13.80 -6.09
C ARG A 177 13.53 14.94 -7.08
N HIS A 178 12.53 14.94 -7.97
CA HIS A 178 12.28 16.06 -8.88
C HIS A 178 12.04 17.39 -8.15
N LEU A 179 11.50 17.33 -6.93
CA LEU A 179 11.24 18.48 -6.07
C LEU A 179 12.32 18.74 -5.02
N GLY A 180 13.44 17.99 -5.05
CA GLY A 180 14.50 18.10 -4.04
C GLY A 180 14.06 17.65 -2.64
N ALA A 181 13.01 16.83 -2.56
CA ALA A 181 12.44 16.33 -1.32
C ALA A 181 12.83 14.87 -1.05
N HIS A 182 12.67 14.45 0.19
CA HIS A 182 12.92 13.09 0.65
C HIS A 182 11.88 12.66 1.68
N LEU A 183 11.70 11.34 1.81
CA LEU A 183 10.98 10.76 2.93
C LEU A 183 11.76 11.01 4.25
N PRO A 184 11.07 11.04 5.41
CA PRO A 184 11.74 11.13 6.71
C PRO A 184 12.79 10.02 6.89
N GLN A 185 13.94 10.35 7.49
CA GLN A 185 15.11 9.44 7.59
C GLN A 185 14.80 8.09 8.26
N ASP A 186 13.87 8.07 9.21
CA ASP A 186 13.49 6.85 9.95
C ASP A 186 12.34 6.06 9.30
N THR A 187 11.97 6.40 8.07
CA THR A 187 10.94 5.69 7.32
C THR A 187 11.51 4.38 6.76
N VAL A 188 10.97 3.26 7.22
CA VAL A 188 11.26 1.94 6.65
C VAL A 188 10.20 1.55 5.64
N CYS A 189 10.50 0.63 4.74
CA CYS A 189 9.57 0.15 3.70
C CYS A 189 9.38 -1.37 3.80
N LEU A 190 8.15 -1.83 3.58
CA LEU A 190 7.76 -3.23 3.54
C LEU A 190 6.95 -3.50 2.27
N ASP A 191 7.31 -4.58 1.58
CA ASP A 191 6.59 -5.07 0.41
C ASP A 191 5.74 -6.28 0.79
N THR A 192 4.43 -6.14 0.58
CA THR A 192 3.46 -7.18 0.95
C THR A 192 3.49 -8.37 -0.01
N LEU A 193 3.90 -8.19 -1.27
CA LEU A 193 4.06 -9.31 -2.21
C LEU A 193 5.16 -10.25 -1.73
N ALA A 194 6.33 -9.70 -1.38
CA ALA A 194 7.43 -10.47 -0.82
C ALA A 194 7.05 -11.11 0.52
N ALA A 195 6.31 -10.40 1.38
CA ALA A 195 5.84 -10.94 2.65
C ALA A 195 4.91 -12.15 2.44
N LEU A 196 3.92 -12.04 1.57
CA LEU A 196 2.96 -13.11 1.26
C LEU A 196 3.63 -14.34 0.64
N GLN A 197 4.55 -14.15 -0.33
CA GLN A 197 5.32 -15.25 -0.92
C GLN A 197 6.15 -16.01 0.13
N GLY A 198 6.68 -15.31 1.12
CA GLY A 198 7.37 -15.90 2.27
C GLY A 198 6.46 -16.79 3.12
N LEU A 199 5.20 -16.40 3.30
CA LEU A 199 4.21 -17.18 4.06
C LEU A 199 3.86 -18.48 3.32
N ASP A 200 3.53 -18.40 2.04
CA ASP A 200 3.16 -19.57 1.23
C ASP A 200 4.29 -20.61 1.23
N SER A 201 5.54 -20.14 1.12
CA SER A 201 6.73 -20.98 1.18
C SER A 201 6.89 -21.67 2.54
N ALA A 202 6.62 -20.96 3.64
CA ALA A 202 6.69 -21.51 5.00
C ALA A 202 5.58 -22.54 5.27
N HIS A 203 4.39 -22.34 4.70
CA HIS A 203 3.28 -23.29 4.76
C HIS A 203 3.54 -24.55 3.93
N SER A 204 4.17 -24.43 2.76
CA SER A 204 4.53 -25.58 1.91
C SER A 204 5.57 -26.51 2.55
N THR A 205 6.51 -25.99 3.35
CA THR A 205 7.53 -26.80 4.04
C THR A 205 7.05 -27.57 5.29
N LYS A 206 5.77 -27.45 5.67
CA LYS A 206 5.17 -28.19 6.80
C LYS A 206 4.24 -29.33 6.36
N GLY A 207 4.15 -29.61 5.07
CA GLY A 207 3.38 -30.73 4.49
C GLY A 207 4.22 -31.99 4.30
#